data_AF-A0A7L5Y639-F1
#
_entry.id   AF-A0A7L5Y639-F1
#
_cell.length_a   1.000
_cell.length_b   1.000
_cell.length_c   1.000
_cell.angle_alpha   90.00
_cell.angle_beta   90.00
_cell.angle_gamma   90.00
#
_symmetry.space_group_name_H-M   'P 1'
#
loop_
_entity.id
_entity.type
_entity.pdbx_description
1 polymer ?
#
loop_
_entity_poly.entity_id
_entity_poly.type
_entity_poly.pdbx_seq_one_letter_code
_entity_poly.pdbx_strand_id
1 'polypeptide(L)' 'MSAAAPSNHDNAAQDPIEEVTKYAPVVIPVAGGILIFLLAFIAVFMA' A
#
# COMPACT_ATOMS: atom_id res chain seq x y z
N MET A 1 -24.62 1.62 36.92
CA MET A 1 -23.87 0.49 36.35
C MET A 1 -24.07 0.47 34.83
N SER A 2 -23.00 0.10 34.13
CA SER A 2 -22.77 0.10 32.68
C SER A 2 -23.88 -0.52 31.82
N ALA A 3 -24.05 0.00 30.61
CA ALA A 3 -24.25 -0.81 29.40
C ALA A 3 -23.82 0.02 28.17
N ALA A 4 -22.51 0.12 27.93
CA ALA A 4 -22.01 0.47 26.60
C ALA A 4 -22.54 -0.60 25.62
N ALA A 5 -23.23 -0.17 24.57
CA ALA A 5 -23.76 -1.06 23.55
C ALA A 5 -22.62 -1.91 22.94
N PRO A 6 -22.86 -3.18 22.57
CA PRO A 6 -21.86 -3.98 21.90
C PRO A 6 -21.64 -3.38 20.51
N SER A 7 -20.54 -2.66 20.34
CA SER A 7 -20.04 -2.27 19.03
C SER A 7 -19.62 -3.55 18.32
N ASN A 8 -20.51 -4.04 17.46
CA ASN A 8 -20.41 -5.27 16.69
C ASN A 8 -19.25 -5.16 15.68
N HIS A 9 -18.00 -5.33 16.13
CA HIS A 9 -16.77 -5.32 15.32
C HIS A 9 -16.54 -6.66 14.60
N ASP A 10 -17.57 -7.51 14.48
CA ASP A 10 -17.48 -8.85 13.86
C ASP A 10 -17.67 -8.82 12.33
N ASN A 11 -17.88 -7.63 11.75
CA ASN A 11 -17.59 -7.37 10.34
C ASN A 11 -16.32 -6.50 10.28
N ALA A 12 -15.19 -7.08 10.68
CA ALA A 12 -13.89 -6.53 10.31
C ALA A 12 -13.74 -6.68 8.79
N ALA A 13 -14.45 -5.84 8.04
CA ALA A 13 -14.22 -5.62 6.63
C ALA A 13 -12.73 -5.31 6.52
N GLN A 14 -11.99 -6.22 5.89
CA GLN A 14 -10.54 -6.16 5.76
C GLN A 14 -10.17 -4.78 5.22
N ASP A 15 -9.63 -3.92 6.10
CA ASP A 15 -9.37 -2.52 5.74
C ASP A 15 -8.31 -2.53 4.63
N PRO A 16 -8.66 -2.12 3.40
CA PRO A 16 -7.76 -2.26 2.25
C PRO A 16 -6.43 -1.52 2.49
N ILE A 17 -6.49 -0.44 3.27
CA ILE A 17 -5.32 0.33 3.68
C ILE A 17 -4.40 -0.49 4.59
N GLU A 18 -4.93 -1.24 5.55
CA GLU A 18 -4.13 -2.04 6.49
C GLU A 18 -3.41 -3.20 5.78
N GLU A 19 -4.06 -3.80 4.79
CA GLU A 19 -3.46 -4.82 3.93
C GLU A 19 -2.33 -4.25 3.06
N VAL A 20 -2.55 -3.12 2.38
CA VAL A 20 -1.52 -2.45 1.57
C VAL A 20 -0.35 -1.98 2.43
N THR A 21 -0.61 -1.51 3.65
CA THR A 21 0.44 -0.99 4.55
C THR A 21 1.43 -2.07 4.98
N LYS A 22 1.01 -3.34 5.08
CA LYS A 22 1.93 -4.47 5.33
C LYS A 22 2.95 -4.65 4.20
N TYR A 23 2.55 -4.36 2.97
CA TYR A 23 3.42 -4.43 1.79
C TYR A 23 4.06 -3.09 1.43
N ALA A 24 3.69 -1.99 2.10
CA ALA A 24 4.20 -0.64 1.84
C ALA A 24 5.75 -0.56 1.81
N PRO A 25 6.49 -1.22 2.73
CA PRO A 25 7.95 -1.18 2.69
C PRO A 25 8.57 -1.80 1.43
N VAL A 26 7.84 -2.70 0.75
CA VAL A 26 8.31 -3.39 -0.46
C VAL A 26 7.79 -2.71 -1.72
N VAL A 27 6.52 -2.28 -1.73
CA VAL A 27 5.89 -1.65 -2.89
C VAL A 27 6.56 -0.32 -3.24
N ILE A 28 7.01 0.46 -2.24
CA ILE A 28 7.66 1.76 -2.46
C ILE A 28 9.01 1.59 -3.18
N PRO A 29 9.95 0.74 -2.71
CA PRO A 29 11.17 0.44 -3.46
C PRO A 29 10.93 -0.17 -4.84
N VAL A 30 9.98 -1.09 -4.98
CA VAL A 30 9.72 -1.75 -6.27
C VAL A 30 9.15 -0.77 -7.28
N ALA A 31 8.12 0.00 -6.91
CA ALA A 31 7.55 1.03 -7.77
C ALA A 31 8.59 2.09 -8.13
N GLY A 32 9.38 2.56 -7.14
CA GLY A 32 10.49 3.49 -7.38
C GLY A 32 11.53 2.94 -8.35
N GLY A 33 11.92 1.67 -8.19
CA GLY A 33 12.86 0.99 -9.08
C GLY A 33 12.33 0.87 -10.52
N ILE A 34 11.05 0.54 -10.69
CA ILE A 34 10.41 0.49 -12.01
C ILE A 34 10.40 1.88 -12.65
N LEU A 35 10.04 2.92 -11.89
CA LEU A 35 10.04 4.30 -12.38
C LEU A 35 11.44 4.73 -12.80
N ILE A 36 12.47 4.50 -11.98
CA ILE A 36 13.86 4.84 -12.30
C ILE A 36 14.34 4.05 -13.52
N PHE A 37 14.04 2.75 -13.60
CA PHE A 37 14.41 1.92 -14.73
C PHE A 37 13.77 2.40 -16.03
N LEU A 38 12.47 2.72 -16.00
CA LEU A 38 11.77 3.31 -17.14
C LEU A 38 12.41 4.64 -17.56
N LEU A 39 12.71 5.52 -16.59
CA LEU A 39 13.35 6.82 -16.83
C LEU A 39 14.77 6.65 -17.40
N ALA A 40 15.56 5.71 -16.89
CA ALA A 40 16.89 5.40 -17.39
C ALA A 40 16.82 4.79 -18.80
N PHE A 41 15.85 3.92 -19.06
CA PHE A 41 15.60 3.33 -20.37
C PHE A 41 15.30 4.44 -21.39
N ILE A 42 14.31 5.31 -21.14
CA ILE A 42 14.02 6.41 -22.07
C ILE A 42 15.23 7.34 -22.26
N ALA A 43 16.03 7.57 -21.21
CA ALA A 43 17.22 8.41 -21.29
C ALA A 43 18.28 7.82 -22.23
N VAL A 44 18.45 6.49 -22.27
CA VAL A 44 19.39 5.83 -23.18
C VAL A 44 18.88 5.83 -24.63
N PHE A 45 17.56 5.69 -24.84
CA PHE A 45 16.98 5.54 -26.18
C PHE A 45 16.55 6.86 -26.85
N MET A 46 16.38 7.95 -26.10
CA MET A 46 16.02 9.27 -26.63
C MET A 46 17.13 10.33 -26.52
N ALA A 47 18.30 9.99 -25.98
CA ALA A 47 19.47 10.87 -26.00
C ALA A 47 20.11 10.96 -27.39
#